data_AF-A0A960PNM5-F1
#
_entry.id   AF-A0A960PNM5-F1
#
_cell.length_a   1.000
_cell.length_b   1.000
_cell.length_c   1.000
_cell.angle_alpha   90.00
_cell.angle_beta   90.00
_cell.angle_gamma   90.00
#
_symmetry.space_group_name_H-M   'P 1'
#
loop_
_entity.id
_entity.type
_entity.pdbx_description
1 polymer ?
#
loop_
_entity_poly.entity_id
_entity_poly.type
_entity_poly.pdbx_seq_one_letter_code
_entity_poly.pdbx_strand_id
1 'polypeptide(L)'
;GCTVVVKPAPETPLDSLWVAEMLTDLGLPDGVVSVLPGGVEVGEALVRHPGVDKIAFTGNSATGRRIASLCGEELKRYSLELGGKSAAIVLDDADIGKTVTGLKMASLMNNGQACVAQTRILVGRDRHDQFVDALAAMMSELVIGDPADPATDIGPLVSRRQQQRVQDYIRSGVSEGAKLVLGGDDSPRDVGWYVRPTLFAD
;
A
#
# COMPACT_ATOMS: atom_id res chain seq x y z
N GLY A 1 23.77 12.87 16.09
CA GLY A 1 22.76 11.81 15.94
C GLY A 1 21.49 12.26 16.63
N CYS A 2 20.35 12.19 15.97
CA CYS A 2 19.06 12.45 16.62
C CYS A 2 18.65 11.23 17.47
N THR A 3 17.83 11.45 18.48
CA THR A 3 17.04 10.38 19.10
C THR A 3 15.76 10.16 18.29
N VAL A 4 15.24 8.93 18.28
CA VAL A 4 14.08 8.55 17.45
C VAL A 4 13.09 7.74 18.25
N VAL A 5 11.81 8.13 18.19
CA VAL A 5 10.68 7.29 18.63
C VAL A 5 9.96 6.76 17.39
N VAL A 6 9.95 5.44 17.22
CA VAL A 6 9.28 4.76 16.11
C VAL A 6 7.96 4.18 16.61
N LYS A 7 6.84 4.61 16.02
CA LYS A 7 5.51 4.03 16.29
C LYS A 7 5.03 3.21 15.09
N PRO A 8 5.23 1.88 15.06
CA PRO A 8 4.82 1.06 13.93
C PRO A 8 3.30 1.01 13.76
N ALA A 9 2.84 0.54 12.60
CA ALA A 9 1.43 0.26 12.38
C ALA A 9 0.96 -0.85 13.35
N PRO A 10 -0.23 -0.74 13.96
CA PRO A 10 -0.77 -1.78 14.84
C PRO A 10 -0.89 -3.14 14.18
N GLU A 11 -1.11 -3.18 12.86
CA GLU A 11 -1.25 -4.40 12.08
C GLU A 11 0.09 -5.13 11.83
N THR A 12 1.23 -4.43 11.92
CA THR A 12 2.56 -4.99 11.59
C THR A 12 3.68 -4.52 12.55
N PRO A 13 3.60 -4.80 13.86
CA PRO A 13 4.59 -4.30 14.81
C PRO A 13 5.82 -5.22 14.98
N LEU A 14 5.74 -6.48 14.54
CA LEU A 14 6.70 -7.52 14.93
C LEU A 14 8.12 -7.29 14.39
N ASP A 15 8.24 -6.86 13.14
CA ASP A 15 9.53 -6.55 12.52
C ASP A 15 10.23 -5.37 13.21
N SER A 16 9.46 -4.35 13.58
CA SER A 16 9.94 -3.16 14.29
C SER A 16 10.43 -3.51 15.70
N LEU A 17 9.74 -4.43 16.38
CA LEU A 17 10.17 -4.95 17.68
C LEU A 17 11.46 -5.76 17.56
N TRP A 18 11.58 -6.58 16.52
CA TRP A 18 12.82 -7.34 16.28
C TRP A 18 14.01 -6.41 15.98
N VAL A 19 13.80 -5.33 15.23
CA VAL A 19 14.84 -4.30 15.05
C VAL A 19 15.24 -3.67 16.39
N ALA A 20 14.30 -3.45 17.31
CA ALA A 20 14.61 -2.93 18.65
C ALA A 20 15.53 -3.87 19.44
N GLU A 21 15.31 -5.19 19.35
CA GLU A 21 16.19 -6.20 19.95
C GLU A 21 17.61 -6.13 19.36
N MET A 22 17.72 -6.07 18.03
CA MET A 22 19.03 -5.94 17.37
C MET A 22 19.77 -4.66 17.77
N LEU A 23 19.07 -3.54 17.92
CA LEU A 23 19.66 -2.28 18.38
C LEU A 23 20.14 -2.36 19.83
N THR A 24 19.46 -3.14 20.66
CA THR A 24 19.87 -3.44 22.04
C THR A 24 21.15 -4.26 22.05
N ASP A 25 21.23 -5.32 21.24
CA ASP A 25 22.42 -6.18 21.11
C ASP A 25 23.66 -5.43 20.60
N LEU A 26 23.45 -4.40 19.76
CA LEU A 26 24.51 -3.51 19.30
C LEU A 26 25.04 -2.56 20.38
N GLY A 27 24.37 -2.47 21.54
CA GLY A 27 24.78 -1.63 22.66
C GLY A 27 24.57 -0.14 22.43
N LEU A 28 23.53 0.25 21.67
CA LEU A 28 23.16 1.67 21.56
C LEU A 28 22.77 2.21 22.95
N PRO A 29 23.12 3.48 23.28
CA PRO A 29 22.69 4.07 24.54
C PRO A 29 21.16 4.12 24.66
N ASP A 30 20.66 3.89 25.88
CA ASP A 30 19.24 3.93 26.20
C ASP A 30 18.57 5.23 25.72
N GLY A 31 17.40 5.10 25.10
CA GLY A 31 16.62 6.24 24.61
C GLY A 31 17.09 6.85 23.27
N VAL A 32 18.20 6.37 22.68
CA VAL A 32 18.61 6.80 21.34
C VAL A 32 17.59 6.35 20.29
N VAL A 33 17.10 5.11 20.39
CA VAL A 33 15.96 4.62 19.62
C VAL A 33 14.97 3.98 20.57
N SER A 34 13.69 4.33 20.44
CA SER A 34 12.60 3.70 21.16
C SER A 34 11.53 3.26 20.18
N VAL A 35 11.17 1.97 20.22
CA VAL A 35 10.06 1.43 19.42
C VAL A 35 8.84 1.33 20.33
N LEU A 36 7.78 2.06 19.99
CA LEU A 36 6.58 2.20 20.80
C LEU A 36 5.34 1.78 19.99
N PRO A 37 4.97 0.48 19.99
CA PRO A 37 3.70 0.05 19.44
C PRO A 37 2.54 0.75 20.17
N GLY A 38 1.58 1.25 19.41
CA GLY A 38 0.47 2.02 19.98
C GLY A 38 -0.57 2.42 18.94
N GLY A 39 -1.75 2.79 19.43
CA GLY A 39 -2.88 3.23 18.63
C GLY A 39 -2.77 4.67 18.13
N VAL A 40 -3.91 5.22 17.72
CA VAL A 40 -4.02 6.61 17.23
C VAL A 40 -3.73 7.60 18.34
N GLU A 41 -4.12 7.27 19.57
CA GLU A 41 -3.97 8.09 20.78
C GLU A 41 -2.49 8.34 21.08
N VAL A 42 -1.67 7.28 21.00
CA VAL A 42 -0.20 7.39 21.14
C VAL A 42 0.39 8.23 20.02
N GLY A 43 -0.10 8.05 18.78
CA GLY A 43 0.33 8.85 17.64
C GLY A 43 0.06 10.34 17.81
N GLU A 44 -1.15 10.72 18.22
CA GLU A 44 -1.51 12.13 18.45
C GLU A 44 -0.73 12.71 19.64
N ALA A 45 -0.54 11.94 20.72
CA ALA A 45 0.29 12.36 21.85
C ALA A 45 1.73 12.67 21.43
N LEU A 46 2.35 11.82 20.60
CA LEU A 46 3.70 12.06 20.05
C LEU A 46 3.77 13.32 19.19
N VAL A 47 2.75 13.55 18.35
CA VAL A 47 2.71 14.72 17.47
C VAL A 47 2.61 16.02 18.26
N ARG A 48 1.86 16.03 19.38
CA ARG A 48 1.70 17.19 20.29
C ARG A 48 2.78 17.30 21.35
N HIS A 49 3.68 16.33 21.45
CA HIS A 49 4.64 16.32 22.55
C HIS A 49 5.67 17.45 22.36
N PRO A 50 5.88 18.34 23.35
CA PRO A 50 6.75 19.51 23.21
C PRO A 50 8.24 19.13 23.06
N GLY A 51 8.63 17.93 23.51
CA GLY A 51 9.98 17.39 23.35
C GLY A 51 10.26 16.74 21.99
N VAL A 52 9.35 16.79 21.01
CA VAL A 52 9.55 16.22 19.67
C VAL A 52 9.81 17.35 18.66
N ASP A 53 11.01 17.38 18.07
CA ASP A 53 11.41 18.46 17.15
C ASP A 53 10.90 18.29 15.71
N LYS A 54 10.59 17.04 15.31
CA LYS A 54 10.19 16.70 13.95
C LYS A 54 9.31 15.46 13.92
N ILE A 55 8.28 15.48 13.09
CA ILE A 55 7.45 14.31 12.74
C ILE A 55 7.79 13.80 11.34
N ALA A 56 8.05 12.51 11.20
CA ALA A 56 8.08 11.82 9.92
C ALA A 56 6.93 10.81 9.89
N PHE A 57 6.03 10.94 8.91
CA PHE A 57 4.86 10.09 8.80
C PHE A 57 4.68 9.55 7.39
N THR A 58 4.46 8.25 7.29
CA THR A 58 4.08 7.56 6.06
C THR A 58 2.75 6.86 6.29
N GLY A 59 1.76 7.13 5.44
CA GLY A 59 0.42 6.59 5.60
C GLY A 59 -0.59 7.21 4.65
N ASN A 60 -1.83 7.40 5.12
CA ASN A 60 -2.89 7.97 4.29
C ASN A 60 -2.98 9.50 4.43
N SER A 61 -3.51 10.14 3.38
CA SER A 61 -3.66 11.60 3.32
C SER A 61 -4.55 12.21 4.42
N ALA A 62 -5.57 11.49 4.91
CA ALA A 62 -6.45 12.01 5.95
C ALA A 62 -5.70 12.16 7.29
N THR A 63 -4.95 11.13 7.69
CA THR A 63 -4.07 11.18 8.86
C THR A 63 -2.94 12.19 8.66
N GLY A 64 -2.33 12.25 7.47
CA GLY A 64 -1.30 13.24 7.15
C GLY A 64 -1.77 14.69 7.34
N ARG A 65 -2.97 15.03 6.86
CA ARG A 65 -3.57 16.36 7.08
C ARG A 65 -3.78 16.68 8.55
N ARG A 66 -4.25 15.70 9.34
CA ARG A 66 -4.38 15.87 10.79
C ARG A 66 -3.01 16.18 11.41
N ILE A 67 -1.98 15.39 11.12
CA ILE A 67 -0.62 15.60 11.62
C ILE A 67 -0.08 16.99 11.23
N ALA A 68 -0.23 17.39 9.96
CA ALA A 68 0.20 18.70 9.48
C ALA A 68 -0.48 19.85 10.24
N SER A 69 -1.79 19.73 10.50
CA SER A 69 -2.55 20.71 11.29
C SER A 69 -1.98 20.86 12.69
N LEU A 70 -1.75 19.73 13.37
CA LEU A 70 -1.20 19.72 14.74
C LEU A 70 0.22 20.27 14.80
N CYS A 71 1.06 19.87 13.84
CA CYS A 71 2.42 20.41 13.76
C CYS A 71 2.41 21.91 13.45
N GLY A 72 1.45 22.40 12.66
CA GLY A 72 1.26 23.81 12.35
C GLY A 72 0.91 24.67 13.56
N GLU A 73 0.11 24.15 14.50
CA GLU A 73 -0.22 24.81 15.78
C GLU A 73 1.05 25.13 16.60
N GLU A 74 2.08 24.27 16.51
CA GLU A 74 3.34 24.37 17.28
C GLU A 74 4.55 24.79 16.43
N LEU A 75 4.36 25.09 15.13
CA LEU A 75 5.43 25.32 14.15
C LEU A 75 6.47 24.18 14.10
N LYS A 76 6.06 22.95 14.37
CA LYS A 76 6.90 21.74 14.36
C LYS A 76 7.20 21.32 12.92
N ARG A 77 8.45 20.91 12.67
CA ARG A 77 8.85 20.41 11.35
C ARG A 77 8.18 19.07 11.07
N TYR A 78 7.75 18.84 9.84
CA TYR A 78 7.22 17.55 9.44
C TYR A 78 7.59 17.15 8.01
N SER A 79 7.55 15.84 7.73
CA SER A 79 7.62 15.25 6.39
C SER A 79 6.55 14.17 6.26
N LEU A 80 5.79 14.21 5.16
CA LEU A 80 4.62 13.36 4.94
C LEU A 80 4.72 12.60 3.62
N GLU A 81 4.52 11.29 3.67
CA GLU A 81 4.43 10.39 2.51
C GLU A 81 3.03 9.74 2.49
N LEU A 82 2.15 10.16 1.58
CA LEU A 82 0.68 10.05 1.77
C LEU A 82 -0.07 9.18 0.76
N GLY A 83 0.64 8.25 0.12
CA GLY A 83 0.12 7.40 -0.95
C GLY A 83 0.04 8.12 -2.30
N GLY A 84 -0.53 7.44 -3.29
CA GLY A 84 -0.64 7.98 -4.65
C GLY A 84 -1.66 7.24 -5.51
N LYS A 85 -1.96 7.84 -6.66
CA LYS A 85 -2.68 7.21 -7.78
C LYS A 85 -1.74 7.21 -9.00
N SER A 86 -0.60 6.53 -8.84
CA SER A 86 0.49 6.56 -9.80
C SER A 86 0.05 5.99 -11.15
N ALA A 87 0.54 6.61 -12.22
CA ALA A 87 0.17 6.28 -13.58
C ALA A 87 1.34 5.64 -14.34
N ALA A 88 1.08 4.49 -14.96
CA ALA A 88 1.95 3.96 -15.99
C ALA A 88 1.48 4.51 -17.34
N ILE A 89 2.31 5.32 -18.00
CA ILE A 89 2.04 5.86 -19.33
C ILE A 89 2.76 4.97 -20.34
N VAL A 90 2.00 4.30 -21.20
CA VAL A 90 2.51 3.39 -22.22
C VAL A 90 2.44 4.09 -23.57
N LEU A 91 3.59 4.25 -24.20
CA LEU A 91 3.71 4.88 -25.51
C LEU A 91 3.32 3.90 -26.63
N ASP A 92 2.92 4.43 -27.78
CA ASP A 92 2.38 3.64 -28.89
C ASP A 92 3.40 2.66 -29.51
N ASP A 93 4.68 2.91 -29.34
CA ASP A 93 5.79 2.04 -29.78
C ASP A 93 6.24 1.00 -28.74
N ALA A 94 5.67 1.03 -27.53
CA ALA A 94 6.04 0.09 -26.47
C ALA A 94 5.66 -1.35 -26.82
N ASP A 95 6.55 -2.31 -26.55
CA ASP A 95 6.28 -3.74 -26.73
C ASP A 95 5.26 -4.25 -25.68
N ILE A 96 4.13 -4.81 -26.13
CA ILE A 96 3.03 -5.22 -25.23
C ILE A 96 3.50 -6.25 -24.21
N GLY A 97 4.21 -7.29 -24.65
CA GLY A 97 4.61 -8.40 -23.78
C GLY A 97 5.57 -7.96 -22.68
N LYS A 98 6.59 -7.18 -23.05
CA LYS A 98 7.54 -6.60 -22.08
C LYS A 98 6.84 -5.63 -21.13
N THR A 99 5.97 -4.78 -21.64
CA THR A 99 5.23 -3.81 -20.83
C THR A 99 4.31 -4.49 -19.82
N VAL A 100 3.51 -5.47 -20.25
CA VAL A 100 2.60 -6.24 -19.37
C VAL A 100 3.39 -6.99 -18.28
N THR A 101 4.53 -7.58 -18.64
CA THR A 101 5.43 -8.23 -17.66
C THR A 101 5.93 -7.25 -16.61
N GLY A 102 6.36 -6.04 -17.02
CA GLY A 102 6.77 -5.00 -16.08
C GLY A 102 5.61 -4.50 -15.19
N LEU A 103 4.41 -4.39 -15.77
CA LEU A 103 3.21 -3.95 -15.07
C LEU A 103 2.74 -4.94 -14.00
N LYS A 104 2.99 -6.25 -14.16
CA LYS A 104 2.70 -7.25 -13.12
C LYS A 104 3.27 -6.81 -11.77
N MET A 105 4.59 -6.55 -11.72
CA MET A 105 5.23 -6.10 -10.49
C MET A 105 4.85 -4.65 -10.13
N ALA A 106 4.82 -3.75 -11.11
CA ALA A 106 4.58 -2.33 -10.84
C ALA A 106 3.17 -2.05 -10.29
N SER A 107 2.17 -2.85 -10.65
CA SER A 107 0.77 -2.63 -10.28
C SER A 107 0.28 -3.57 -9.18
N LEU A 108 0.78 -4.81 -9.11
CA LEU A 108 0.22 -5.86 -8.24
C LEU A 108 1.15 -6.30 -7.09
N MET A 109 2.37 -5.75 -6.98
CA MET A 109 3.25 -6.05 -5.84
C MET A 109 2.53 -5.83 -4.50
N ASN A 110 2.76 -6.75 -3.56
CA ASN A 110 2.11 -6.72 -2.24
C ASN A 110 0.58 -6.58 -2.33
N ASN A 111 -0.04 -7.24 -3.33
CA ASN A 111 -1.48 -7.17 -3.61
C ASN A 111 -1.97 -5.73 -3.89
N GLY A 112 -1.10 -4.90 -4.48
CA GLY A 112 -1.35 -3.48 -4.74
C GLY A 112 -1.24 -2.57 -3.51
N GLN A 113 -0.85 -3.10 -2.34
CA GLN A 113 -0.67 -2.33 -1.10
C GLN A 113 0.71 -1.65 -1.08
N ALA A 114 0.99 -0.82 -2.08
CA ALA A 114 2.22 -0.04 -2.22
C ALA A 114 1.90 1.39 -2.64
N CYS A 115 2.51 2.38 -2.00
CA CYS A 115 2.26 3.80 -2.30
C CYS A 115 2.63 4.19 -3.74
N VAL A 116 3.57 3.46 -4.33
CA VAL A 116 4.07 3.66 -5.70
C VAL A 116 3.40 2.74 -6.73
N ALA A 117 2.39 1.95 -6.34
CA ALA A 117 1.72 1.03 -7.24
C ALA A 117 1.12 1.78 -8.45
N GLN A 118 1.42 1.29 -9.66
CA GLN A 118 0.94 1.86 -10.92
C GLN A 118 -0.51 1.42 -11.17
N THR A 119 -1.43 1.98 -10.40
CA THR A 119 -2.85 1.58 -10.38
C THR A 119 -3.71 2.30 -11.43
N ARG A 120 -3.09 3.07 -12.33
CA ARG A 120 -3.72 3.70 -13.50
C ARG A 120 -2.85 3.51 -14.72
N ILE A 121 -3.23 2.61 -15.62
CA ILE A 121 -2.49 2.34 -16.84
C ILE A 121 -3.12 3.17 -17.96
N LEU A 122 -2.32 4.01 -18.61
CA LEU A 122 -2.74 4.91 -19.69
C LEU A 122 -2.08 4.44 -20.98
N VAL A 123 -2.90 4.05 -21.96
CA VAL A 123 -2.49 3.51 -23.26
C VAL A 123 -3.13 4.32 -24.39
N GLY A 124 -2.48 4.35 -25.56
CA GLY A 124 -3.07 4.93 -26.77
C GLY A 124 -4.37 4.21 -27.17
N ARG A 125 -5.34 4.97 -27.69
CA ARG A 125 -6.69 4.46 -28.02
C ARG A 125 -6.64 3.26 -28.97
N ASP A 126 -5.79 3.33 -30.00
CA ASP A 126 -5.67 2.28 -31.02
C ASP A 126 -5.09 0.97 -30.47
N ARG A 127 -4.49 1.02 -29.28
CA ARG A 127 -3.88 -0.14 -28.60
C ARG A 127 -4.65 -0.56 -27.34
N HIS A 128 -5.73 0.13 -26.99
CA HIS A 128 -6.46 -0.05 -25.75
C HIS A 128 -6.86 -1.51 -25.53
N ASP A 129 -7.63 -2.07 -26.45
CA ASP A 129 -8.19 -3.42 -26.31
C ASP A 129 -7.09 -4.48 -26.25
N GLN A 130 -6.03 -4.32 -27.06
CA GLN A 130 -4.87 -5.22 -27.03
C GLN A 130 -4.17 -5.25 -25.66
N PHE A 131 -4.04 -4.09 -25.00
CA PHE A 131 -3.48 -4.02 -23.66
C PHE A 131 -4.43 -4.55 -22.60
N VAL A 132 -5.74 -4.26 -22.71
CA VAL A 132 -6.75 -4.80 -21.79
C VAL A 132 -6.75 -6.33 -21.83
N ASP A 133 -6.76 -6.93 -23.02
CA ASP A 133 -6.72 -8.38 -23.21
C ASP A 133 -5.43 -8.99 -22.67
N ALA A 134 -4.27 -8.37 -22.96
CA ALA A 134 -2.97 -8.85 -22.49
C ALA A 134 -2.83 -8.75 -20.96
N LEU A 135 -3.34 -7.68 -20.34
CA LEU A 135 -3.37 -7.53 -18.89
C LEU A 135 -4.31 -8.54 -18.24
N ALA A 136 -5.50 -8.73 -18.80
CA ALA A 136 -6.46 -9.73 -18.31
C ALA A 136 -5.87 -11.14 -18.37
N ALA A 137 -5.23 -11.51 -19.48
CA ALA A 137 -4.55 -12.79 -19.65
C ALA A 137 -3.39 -12.98 -18.65
N MET A 138 -2.58 -11.95 -18.41
CA MET A 138 -1.53 -12.03 -17.39
C MET A 138 -2.11 -12.20 -15.99
N MET A 139 -3.18 -11.46 -15.67
CA MET A 139 -3.79 -11.48 -14.34
C MET A 139 -4.57 -12.78 -14.06
N SER A 140 -5.11 -13.45 -15.07
CA SER A 140 -5.80 -14.73 -14.91
C SER A 140 -4.88 -15.87 -14.51
N GLU A 141 -3.60 -15.78 -14.85
CA GLU A 141 -2.58 -16.78 -14.51
C GLU A 141 -1.97 -16.59 -13.11
N LEU A 142 -2.37 -15.54 -12.37
CA LEU A 142 -1.81 -15.27 -11.04
C LEU A 142 -2.26 -16.31 -10.02
N VAL A 143 -1.29 -16.90 -9.32
CA VAL A 143 -1.56 -17.88 -8.27
C VAL A 143 -1.95 -17.16 -6.97
N ILE A 144 -3.21 -17.33 -6.56
CA ILE A 144 -3.71 -16.80 -5.28
C ILE A 144 -3.55 -17.90 -4.22
N GLY A 145 -2.74 -17.66 -3.20
CA GLY A 145 -2.25 -18.74 -2.36
C GLY A 145 -1.73 -18.32 -0.99
N ASP A 146 -1.13 -19.28 -0.30
CA ASP A 146 -0.46 -19.03 0.99
C ASP A 146 0.79 -18.18 0.73
N PRO A 147 0.97 -17.03 1.41
CA PRO A 147 2.15 -16.18 1.21
C PRO A 147 3.48 -16.84 1.58
N ALA A 148 3.48 -17.99 2.29
CA ALA A 148 4.68 -18.77 2.55
C ALA A 148 5.06 -19.72 1.39
N ASP A 149 4.16 -19.95 0.43
CA ASP A 149 4.42 -20.76 -0.75
C ASP A 149 5.14 -19.92 -1.84
N PRO A 150 6.34 -20.32 -2.30
CA PRO A 150 7.06 -19.61 -3.35
C PRO A 150 6.32 -19.51 -4.70
N ALA A 151 5.32 -20.36 -4.94
CA ALA A 151 4.49 -20.29 -6.14
C ALA A 151 3.38 -19.23 -6.07
N THR A 152 3.12 -18.66 -4.89
CA THR A 152 2.06 -17.66 -4.70
C THR A 152 2.46 -16.30 -5.28
N ASP A 153 1.64 -15.76 -6.18
CA ASP A 153 1.75 -14.38 -6.65
C ASP A 153 0.97 -13.40 -5.76
N ILE A 154 -0.20 -13.82 -5.27
CA ILE A 154 -1.17 -12.96 -4.59
C ILE A 154 -1.56 -13.57 -3.23
N GLY A 155 -1.23 -12.85 -2.16
CA GLY A 155 -1.56 -13.22 -0.78
C GLY A 155 -2.82 -12.51 -0.26
N PRO A 156 -3.07 -12.57 1.07
CA PRO A 156 -4.15 -11.82 1.70
C PRO A 156 -3.81 -10.32 1.83
N LEU A 157 -4.84 -9.49 1.95
CA LEU A 157 -4.68 -8.10 2.36
C LEU A 157 -4.38 -8.01 3.86
N VAL A 158 -3.80 -6.87 4.28
CA VAL A 158 -3.28 -6.69 5.64
C VAL A 158 -4.35 -6.84 6.74
N SER A 159 -5.62 -6.55 6.44
CA SER A 159 -6.71 -6.63 7.41
C SER A 159 -8.07 -6.80 6.75
N ARG A 160 -9.05 -7.29 7.50
CA ARG A 160 -10.46 -7.36 7.07
C ARG A 160 -11.01 -6.00 6.67
N ARG A 161 -10.62 -4.93 7.37
CA ARG A 161 -11.01 -3.55 7.03
C ARG A 161 -10.50 -3.15 5.64
N GLN A 162 -9.27 -3.54 5.31
CA GLN A 162 -8.70 -3.26 4.00
C GLN A 162 -9.38 -4.08 2.91
N GLN A 163 -9.66 -5.37 3.16
CA GLN A 163 -10.44 -6.22 2.25
C GLN A 163 -11.82 -5.62 1.94
N GLN A 164 -12.57 -5.25 2.97
CA GLN A 164 -13.88 -4.62 2.81
C GLN A 164 -13.79 -3.35 1.95
N ARG A 165 -12.81 -2.49 2.22
CA ARG A 165 -12.60 -1.25 1.46
C ARG A 165 -12.30 -1.51 -0.02
N VAL A 166 -11.48 -2.52 -0.33
CA VAL A 166 -11.19 -2.90 -1.72
C VAL A 166 -12.45 -3.42 -2.40
N GLN A 167 -13.20 -4.32 -1.75
CA GLN A 167 -14.46 -4.83 -2.27
C GLN A 167 -15.50 -3.73 -2.49
N ASP A 168 -15.58 -2.74 -1.59
CA ASP A 168 -16.45 -1.57 -1.75
C ASP A 168 -16.09 -0.75 -3.00
N TYR A 169 -14.79 -0.55 -3.28
CA TYR A 169 -14.36 0.14 -4.51
C TYR A 169 -14.64 -0.67 -5.77
N ILE A 170 -14.54 -2.01 -5.72
CA ILE A 170 -14.92 -2.86 -6.85
C ILE A 170 -16.43 -2.71 -7.12
N ARG A 171 -17.26 -2.79 -6.08
CA ARG A 171 -18.71 -2.56 -6.21
C ARG A 171 -19.04 -1.16 -6.73
N SER A 172 -18.37 -0.12 -6.22
CA SER A 172 -18.55 1.25 -6.69
C SER A 172 -18.18 1.40 -8.17
N GLY A 173 -17.04 0.84 -8.61
CA GLY A 173 -16.63 0.84 -10.02
C GLY A 173 -17.68 0.24 -10.94
N VAL A 174 -18.24 -0.92 -10.58
CA VAL A 174 -19.35 -1.54 -11.33
C VAL A 174 -20.59 -0.64 -11.32
N SER A 175 -20.97 -0.10 -10.16
CA SER A 175 -22.17 0.73 -10.02
C SER A 175 -22.08 2.07 -10.76
N GLU A 176 -20.87 2.58 -10.95
CA GLU A 176 -20.58 3.83 -11.66
C GLU A 176 -20.39 3.62 -13.17
N GLY A 177 -20.44 2.37 -13.65
CA GLY A 177 -20.47 2.02 -15.07
C GLY A 177 -19.13 1.60 -15.67
N ALA A 178 -18.07 1.45 -14.86
CA ALA A 178 -16.80 0.92 -15.36
C ALA A 178 -16.95 -0.55 -15.76
N LYS A 179 -16.29 -0.95 -16.84
CA LYS A 179 -16.33 -2.33 -17.34
C LYS A 179 -15.41 -3.21 -16.49
N LEU A 180 -16.00 -4.12 -15.73
CA LEU A 180 -15.24 -5.16 -15.02
C LEU A 180 -14.75 -6.21 -16.04
N VAL A 181 -13.45 -6.19 -16.36
CA VAL A 181 -12.82 -7.09 -17.34
C VAL A 181 -12.47 -8.43 -16.69
N LEU A 182 -11.89 -8.38 -15.48
CA LEU A 182 -11.46 -9.55 -14.72
C LEU A 182 -11.60 -9.26 -13.22
N GLY A 183 -11.85 -10.30 -12.44
CA GLY A 183 -11.85 -10.24 -10.98
C GLY A 183 -13.27 -10.09 -10.44
N GLY A 184 -13.40 -9.36 -9.33
CA GLY A 184 -14.66 -9.24 -8.61
C GLY A 184 -14.44 -8.98 -7.12
N ASP A 185 -15.54 -8.73 -6.42
CA ASP A 185 -15.54 -8.44 -4.98
C ASP A 185 -15.64 -9.70 -4.11
N ASP A 186 -15.61 -10.90 -4.69
CA ASP A 186 -15.63 -12.16 -3.95
C ASP A 186 -14.28 -12.49 -3.30
N SER A 187 -14.32 -13.22 -2.18
CA SER A 187 -13.13 -13.78 -1.56
C SER A 187 -12.81 -15.12 -2.22
N PRO A 188 -11.63 -15.30 -2.84
CA PRO A 188 -11.25 -16.56 -3.48
C PRO A 188 -10.88 -17.67 -2.48
N ARG A 189 -10.85 -17.38 -1.17
CA ARG A 189 -10.54 -18.34 -0.10
C ARG A 189 -11.45 -18.13 1.11
N ASP A 190 -11.69 -19.20 1.86
CA ASP A 190 -12.55 -19.18 3.07
C ASP A 190 -11.87 -18.54 4.28
N VAL A 191 -10.53 -18.59 4.33
CA VAL A 191 -9.73 -18.10 5.45
C VAL A 191 -8.74 -17.04 4.95
N GLY A 192 -8.64 -15.94 5.69
CA GLY A 192 -7.80 -14.79 5.37
C GLY A 192 -8.51 -13.73 4.54
N TRP A 193 -7.86 -12.57 4.38
CA TRP A 193 -8.48 -11.38 3.81
C TRP A 193 -8.17 -11.24 2.32
N TYR A 194 -8.52 -12.26 1.54
CA TYR A 194 -8.21 -12.32 0.11
C TYR A 194 -9.23 -11.53 -0.74
N VAL A 195 -8.75 -10.98 -1.85
CA VAL A 195 -9.57 -10.38 -2.92
C VAL A 195 -8.93 -10.77 -4.25
N ARG A 196 -9.73 -11.03 -5.28
CA ARG A 196 -9.20 -11.33 -6.62
C ARG A 196 -8.47 -10.10 -7.20
N PRO A 197 -7.32 -10.29 -7.88
CA PRO A 197 -6.79 -9.27 -8.77
C PRO A 197 -7.88 -8.80 -9.73
N THR A 198 -8.12 -7.50 -9.78
CA THR A 198 -9.28 -6.92 -10.46
C THR A 198 -8.83 -5.89 -11.49
N LEU A 199 -9.34 -6.03 -12.70
CA LEU A 199 -9.08 -5.14 -13.83
C LEU A 199 -10.37 -4.48 -14.28
N PHE A 200 -10.40 -3.15 -14.22
CA PHE A 200 -11.43 -2.34 -14.85
C PHE A 200 -10.88 -1.69 -16.14
N ALA A 201 -11.77 -1.50 -17.11
CA ALA A 201 -11.55 -0.70 -18.31
C ALA A 201 -12.78 0.21 -18.56
N ASP A 202 -12.63 1.13 -19.51
CA ASP A 202 -13.66 2.12 -19.94
C ASP A 202 -14.18 3.02 -18.80
#